data_AF-A0A1T1BVY9-F1
#
_entry.id   AF-A0A1T1BVY9-F1
#
_cell.length_a   1.000
_cell.length_b   1.000
_cell.length_c   1.000
_cell.angle_alpha   90.00
_cell.angle_beta   90.00
_cell.angle_gamma   90.00
#
_symmetry.space_group_name_H-M   'P 1'
#
loop_
_entity.id
_entity.type
_entity.pdbx_description
1 polymer ?
#
loop_
_entity_poly.entity_id
_entity_poly.type
_entity_poly.pdbx_seq_one_letter_code
_entity_poly.pdbx_strand_id
1 'polypeptide(L)'
;MKSKFKIYLIIAFLCCTAFQANAQTSKYKCMLQMSNYMGEGAYIVVSLINPQGKYEKTLYVMGDDKKWYNTLKEWHAFYSKKPTNISGKTGASVTGGDRSMTTFEIEDSKINSGYKLRFETAVEDQKYYANDAEIELKTQALTEKTDGKGYIRYVRLNKI
;
A
#
# COMPACT_ATOMS: atom_id res chain seq x y z
N MET A 1 43.54 13.88 33.62
CA MET A 1 42.07 13.91 33.43
C MET A 1 41.60 14.11 31.98
N LYS A 2 42.26 14.95 31.16
CA LYS A 2 41.82 15.26 29.77
C LYS A 2 41.83 14.06 28.78
N SER A 3 42.74 13.09 28.96
CA SER A 3 42.86 11.92 28.06
C SER A 3 41.74 10.88 28.27
N LYS A 4 41.35 10.62 29.52
CA LYS A 4 40.26 9.68 29.83
C LYS A 4 38.90 10.18 29.31
N PHE A 5 38.67 11.50 29.33
CA PHE A 5 37.45 12.11 28.80
C PHE A 5 37.31 11.95 27.27
N LYS A 6 38.42 12.01 26.52
CA LYS A 6 38.44 11.73 25.07
C LYS A 6 38.09 10.27 24.77
N ILE A 7 38.55 9.32 25.59
CA ILE A 7 38.26 7.88 25.44
C ILE A 7 36.77 7.61 25.68
N TYR A 8 36.16 8.21 26.71
CA TYR A 8 34.72 8.08 26.95
C TYR A 8 33.88 8.71 25.83
N LEU A 9 34.32 9.82 25.24
CA LEU A 9 33.63 10.44 24.10
C LEU A 9 33.66 9.58 22.83
N ILE A 10 34.78 8.90 22.58
CA ILE A 10 34.94 7.98 21.42
C ILE A 10 34.09 6.72 21.61
N ILE A 11 34.02 6.17 22.82
CA ILE A 11 33.16 5.00 23.12
C ILE A 11 31.67 5.38 23.01
N ALA A 12 31.28 6.58 23.45
CA ALA A 12 29.91 7.07 23.30
C ALA A 12 29.53 7.30 21.82
N PHE A 13 30.47 7.76 20.99
CA PHE A 13 30.22 7.95 19.55
C PHE A 13 30.12 6.62 18.78
N LEU A 14 30.88 5.60 19.19
CA LEU A 14 30.85 4.26 18.56
C LEU A 14 29.56 3.48 18.88
N CYS A 15 28.89 3.77 20.00
CA CYS A 15 27.57 3.21 20.32
C CYS A 15 26.42 3.81 19.48
N CYS A 16 26.60 5.00 18.90
CA CYS A 16 25.55 5.67 18.13
C CYS A 16 25.44 5.20 16.66
N THR A 17 26.37 4.37 16.17
CA THR A 17 26.35 3.88 14.78
C THR A 17 25.74 2.49 14.62
N ALA A 18 25.43 1.80 15.72
CA ALA A 18 24.79 0.50 15.69
C ALA A 18 23.27 0.70 15.67
N PHE A 19 22.68 0.75 14.48
CA PHE A 19 21.29 0.40 14.13
C PHE A 19 20.88 1.14 12.84
N GLN A 20 21.70 1.04 11.79
CA GLN A 20 21.16 1.15 10.44
C GLN A 20 20.48 -0.18 10.11
N ALA A 21 19.30 -0.40 10.68
CA ALA A 21 18.41 -1.42 10.18
C ALA A 21 18.00 -0.97 8.77
N ASN A 22 18.70 -1.48 7.74
CA ASN A 22 18.19 -1.37 6.38
C ASN A 22 16.79 -1.96 6.41
N ALA A 23 15.78 -1.14 6.11
CA ALA A 23 14.41 -1.60 6.00
C ALA A 23 14.36 -2.56 4.81
N GLN A 24 14.52 -3.86 5.09
CA GLN A 24 14.46 -4.88 4.07
C GLN A 24 13.04 -4.85 3.48
N THR A 25 12.96 -4.68 2.16
CA THR A 25 11.70 -4.65 1.43
C THR A 25 11.63 -5.81 0.48
N SER A 26 10.48 -6.46 0.43
CA SER A 26 10.16 -7.48 -0.57
C SER A 26 9.24 -6.91 -1.64
N LYS A 27 9.44 -7.32 -2.89
CA LYS A 27 8.55 -6.99 -4.00
C LYS A 27 7.40 -7.98 -4.05
N TYR A 28 6.21 -7.47 -4.29
CA TYR A 28 4.99 -8.26 -4.44
C TYR A 28 4.32 -7.92 -5.76
N LYS A 29 4.04 -8.95 -6.54
CA LYS A 29 3.15 -8.88 -7.69
C LYS A 29 1.71 -9.03 -7.21
N CYS A 30 0.91 -8.00 -7.43
CA CYS A 30 -0.51 -7.94 -7.13
C CYS A 30 -1.31 -8.19 -8.41
N MET A 31 -2.03 -9.30 -8.43
CA MET A 31 -3.03 -9.60 -9.44
C MET A 31 -4.41 -9.24 -8.90
N LEU A 32 -5.10 -8.38 -9.62
CA LEU A 32 -6.45 -7.95 -9.30
C LEU A 32 -7.37 -8.33 -10.46
N GLN A 33 -8.47 -9.02 -10.16
CA GLN A 33 -9.53 -9.32 -11.12
C GLN A 33 -10.76 -8.48 -10.79
N MET A 34 -11.26 -7.72 -11.76
CA MET A 34 -12.47 -6.92 -11.60
C MET A 34 -13.72 -7.80 -11.71
N SER A 35 -14.75 -7.42 -10.96
CA SER A 35 -16.14 -7.85 -11.16
C SER A 35 -16.64 -7.33 -12.51
N ASN A 36 -17.62 -8.01 -13.09
CA ASN A 36 -18.29 -7.50 -14.28
C ASN A 36 -19.24 -6.38 -13.85
N TYR A 37 -19.02 -5.18 -14.37
CA TYR A 37 -19.90 -4.03 -14.21
C TYR A 37 -19.85 -3.19 -15.49
N MET A 38 -20.84 -2.33 -15.70
CA MET A 38 -20.87 -1.38 -16.82
C MET A 38 -20.43 0.00 -16.34
N GLY A 39 -19.70 0.75 -17.16
CA GLY A 39 -19.24 2.10 -16.85
C GLY A 39 -17.74 2.26 -17.12
N GLU A 40 -17.21 3.40 -16.70
CA GLU A 40 -15.79 3.73 -16.85
C GLU A 40 -14.86 2.83 -16.02
N GLY A 41 -13.56 2.92 -16.33
CA GLY A 41 -12.53 2.22 -15.56
C GLY A 41 -12.52 2.64 -14.09
N ALA A 42 -12.48 1.67 -13.19
CA ALA A 42 -12.39 1.93 -11.76
C ALA A 42 -11.03 2.54 -11.39
N TYR A 43 -11.11 3.60 -10.60
CA TYR A 43 -9.99 4.10 -9.83
C TYR A 43 -9.80 3.20 -8.62
N ILE A 44 -8.59 2.70 -8.41
CA ILE A 44 -8.26 1.76 -7.33
C ILE A 44 -6.99 2.25 -6.65
N VAL A 45 -6.98 2.28 -5.32
CA VAL A 45 -5.75 2.55 -4.57
C VAL A 45 -5.43 1.41 -3.63
N VAL A 46 -4.16 1.02 -3.63
CA VAL A 46 -3.59 0.05 -2.70
C VAL A 46 -2.87 0.82 -1.60
N SER A 47 -3.41 0.74 -0.38
CA SER A 47 -2.88 1.43 0.79
C SER A 47 -2.36 0.45 1.84
N LEU A 48 -1.25 0.79 2.48
CA LEU A 48 -0.80 0.15 3.71
C LEU A 48 -1.56 0.76 4.89
N ILE A 49 -2.25 -0.09 5.63
CA ILE A 49 -2.99 0.27 6.84
C ILE A 49 -2.24 -0.30 8.05
N ASN A 50 -2.00 0.54 9.04
CA ASN A 50 -1.31 0.15 10.26
C ASN A 50 -2.22 -0.64 11.22
N PRO A 51 -1.68 -1.27 12.28
CA PRO A 51 -2.46 -2.06 13.23
C PRO A 51 -3.57 -1.28 13.95
N GLN A 52 -3.47 0.05 13.99
CA GLN A 52 -4.49 0.95 14.53
C GLN A 52 -5.60 1.30 13.52
N GLY A 53 -5.57 0.70 12.32
CA GLY A 53 -6.57 0.93 11.27
C GLY A 53 -6.38 2.23 10.49
N LYS A 54 -5.23 2.91 10.64
CA LYS A 54 -4.95 4.19 9.98
C LYS A 54 -4.10 3.98 8.72
N TYR A 55 -4.32 4.84 7.73
CA TYR A 55 -3.49 4.91 6.52
C TYR A 55 -2.07 5.31 6.89
N GLU A 56 -1.11 4.54 6.38
CA GLU A 56 0.32 4.80 6.58
C GLU A 56 1.02 5.16 5.27
N LYS A 57 0.72 4.47 4.16
CA LYS A 57 1.44 4.62 2.90
C LYS A 57 0.58 4.26 1.69
N THR A 58 0.65 5.06 0.63
CA THR A 58 0.14 4.68 -0.70
C THR A 58 1.16 3.77 -1.37
N LEU A 59 0.76 2.55 -1.74
CA LEU A 59 1.61 1.58 -2.42
C LEU A 59 1.47 1.66 -3.93
N TYR A 60 0.24 1.78 -4.43
CA TYR A 60 -0.04 1.91 -5.85
C TYR A 60 -1.41 2.57 -6.11
N VAL A 61 -1.54 3.26 -7.23
CA VAL A 61 -2.79 3.89 -7.71
C VAL A 61 -3.05 3.41 -9.14
N MET A 62 -4.22 2.82 -9.38
CA MET A 62 -4.75 2.52 -10.70
C MET A 62 -5.74 3.64 -11.03
N GLY A 63 -5.43 4.47 -12.02
CA GLY A 63 -6.08 5.74 -12.29
C GLY A 63 -5.05 6.87 -12.29
N ASP A 64 -4.78 7.43 -13.45
CA ASP A 64 -3.74 8.42 -13.69
C ASP A 64 -4.25 9.86 -13.72
N ASP A 65 -5.54 10.07 -13.97
CA ASP A 65 -6.15 11.40 -13.93
C ASP A 65 -6.45 11.84 -12.50
N LYS A 66 -5.67 12.81 -12.02
CA LYS A 66 -5.78 13.38 -10.68
C LYS A 66 -7.14 14.02 -10.40
N LYS A 67 -7.89 14.43 -11.43
CA LYS A 67 -9.22 15.05 -11.24
C LYS A 67 -10.21 14.10 -10.56
N TRP A 68 -9.99 12.80 -10.69
CA TRP A 68 -10.82 11.74 -10.12
C TRP A 68 -10.36 11.24 -8.76
N TYR A 69 -9.24 11.71 -8.23
CA TYR A 69 -8.69 11.20 -6.97
C TYR A 69 -9.60 11.48 -5.77
N ASN A 70 -10.37 12.57 -5.81
CA ASN A 70 -11.37 12.90 -4.80
C ASN A 70 -12.53 11.89 -4.70
N THR A 71 -12.73 11.02 -5.71
CA THR A 71 -13.74 9.96 -5.67
C THR A 71 -13.36 8.83 -4.70
N LEU A 72 -12.06 8.63 -4.48
CA LEU A 72 -11.49 7.75 -3.46
C LEU A 72 -11.43 8.49 -2.11
N LYS A 73 -12.59 8.67 -1.48
CA LYS A 73 -12.80 9.65 -0.38
C LYS A 73 -11.83 9.50 0.80
N GLU A 74 -11.70 8.30 1.36
CA GLU A 74 -10.87 8.04 2.54
C GLU A 74 -9.38 8.19 2.22
N TRP A 75 -8.92 7.54 1.15
CA TRP A 75 -7.54 7.70 0.70
C TRP A 75 -7.20 9.14 0.34
N HIS A 76 -8.09 9.87 -0.35
CA HIS A 76 -7.84 11.26 -0.73
C HIS A 76 -7.78 12.17 0.49
N ALA A 77 -8.61 11.94 1.51
CA ALA A 77 -8.53 12.66 2.78
C ALA A 77 -7.20 12.41 3.52
N PHE A 78 -6.63 11.21 3.40
CA PHE A 78 -5.28 10.91 3.89
C PHE A 78 -4.20 11.59 3.04
N TYR A 79 -4.25 11.40 1.72
CA TYR A 79 -3.25 11.87 0.76
C TYR A 79 -3.16 13.40 0.71
N SER A 80 -4.30 14.10 0.70
CA SER A 80 -4.35 15.58 0.61
C SER A 80 -3.73 16.28 1.82
N LYS A 81 -3.72 15.65 3.01
CA LYS A 81 -3.07 16.21 4.22
C LYS A 81 -1.56 16.24 4.10
N LYS A 82 -0.98 15.23 3.45
CA LYS A 82 0.47 15.12 3.24
C LYS A 82 0.74 14.41 1.92
N PRO A 83 0.69 15.12 0.77
CA PRO A 83 0.87 14.52 -0.53
C PRO A 83 2.23 13.85 -0.64
N THR A 84 2.24 12.54 -0.85
CA THR A 84 3.45 11.77 -1.13
C THR A 84 3.68 11.67 -2.62
N ASN A 85 4.94 11.58 -3.06
CA ASN A 85 5.21 11.34 -4.48
C ASN A 85 4.68 9.94 -4.87
N ILE A 86 3.70 9.92 -5.77
CA ILE A 86 3.11 8.70 -6.38
C ILE A 86 3.60 8.49 -7.82
N SER A 87 4.49 9.35 -8.33
CA SER A 87 5.13 9.13 -9.63
C SER A 87 5.86 7.79 -9.63
N GLY A 88 5.63 6.97 -10.67
CA GLY A 88 6.12 5.59 -10.75
C GLY A 88 5.31 4.55 -9.95
N LYS A 89 4.24 4.98 -9.26
CA LYS A 89 3.29 4.11 -8.53
C LYS A 89 1.86 4.32 -9.01
N THR A 90 1.70 4.88 -10.21
CA THR A 90 0.42 5.16 -10.83
C THR A 90 0.34 4.47 -12.19
N GLY A 91 -0.79 3.85 -12.50
CA GLY A 91 -1.08 3.24 -13.78
C GLY A 91 -2.50 3.59 -14.27
N ALA A 92 -2.95 2.94 -15.34
CA ALA A 92 -4.30 3.11 -15.86
C ALA A 92 -5.38 2.64 -14.87
N SER A 93 -6.58 3.20 -14.98
CA SER A 93 -7.77 2.65 -14.32
C SER A 93 -8.11 1.26 -14.90
N VAL A 94 -8.96 0.50 -14.19
CA VAL A 94 -9.24 -0.90 -14.56
C VAL A 94 -10.72 -1.09 -14.86
N THR A 95 -11.04 -1.51 -16.08
CA THR A 95 -12.42 -1.71 -16.54
C THR A 95 -13.07 -2.94 -15.89
N GLY A 96 -14.41 -2.95 -15.83
CA GLY A 96 -15.17 -4.12 -15.40
C GLY A 96 -14.81 -5.39 -16.18
N GLY A 97 -14.60 -6.50 -15.47
CA GLY A 97 -14.17 -7.78 -16.03
C GLY A 97 -12.69 -7.89 -16.37
N ASP A 98 -11.94 -6.79 -16.45
CA ASP A 98 -10.51 -6.82 -16.75
C ASP A 98 -9.66 -7.29 -15.57
N ARG A 99 -8.40 -7.63 -15.89
CA ARG A 99 -7.38 -8.01 -14.90
C ARG A 99 -6.25 -6.99 -14.92
N SER A 100 -5.85 -6.55 -13.72
CA SER A 100 -4.69 -5.69 -13.51
C SER A 100 -3.55 -6.45 -12.83
N MET A 101 -2.32 -6.17 -13.24
CA MET A 101 -1.09 -6.75 -12.70
C MET A 101 -0.15 -5.62 -12.32
N THR A 102 0.06 -5.42 -11.02
CA THR A 102 0.90 -4.35 -10.49
C THR A 102 1.99 -4.91 -9.59
N THR A 103 3.04 -4.14 -9.35
CA THR A 103 4.11 -4.53 -8.44
C THR A 103 4.37 -3.39 -7.48
N PHE A 104 4.48 -3.71 -6.19
CA PHE A 104 4.85 -2.76 -5.16
C PHE A 104 5.72 -3.44 -4.09
N GLU A 105 6.38 -2.62 -3.28
CA GLU A 105 7.28 -3.06 -2.23
C GLU A 105 6.62 -2.92 -0.86
N ILE A 106 6.80 -3.94 -0.02
CA ILE A 106 6.37 -3.94 1.37
C ILE A 106 7.62 -4.18 2.23
N GLU A 107 7.76 -3.39 3.29
CA GLU A 107 8.80 -3.60 4.30
C GLU A 107 8.54 -4.90 5.05
N ASP A 108 9.55 -5.76 5.15
CA ASP A 108 9.43 -7.10 5.75
C ASP A 108 9.02 -7.04 7.22
N SER A 109 9.36 -5.94 7.92
CA SER A 109 8.94 -5.67 9.30
C SER A 109 7.42 -5.49 9.47
N LYS A 110 6.69 -5.24 8.37
CA LYS A 110 5.23 -5.07 8.36
C LYS A 110 4.50 -6.41 8.24
N ILE A 111 5.22 -7.48 7.90
CA ILE A 111 4.66 -8.82 7.81
C ILE A 111 4.53 -9.41 9.22
N ASN A 112 3.40 -10.07 9.48
CA ASN A 112 2.99 -10.64 10.77
C ASN A 112 2.94 -9.64 11.94
N SER A 113 2.88 -8.32 11.68
CA SER A 113 2.83 -7.27 12.71
C SER A 113 1.49 -6.53 12.80
N GLY A 114 0.42 -7.11 12.24
CA GLY A 114 -0.95 -6.58 12.32
C GLY A 114 -1.30 -5.54 11.25
N TYR A 115 -0.38 -5.28 10.31
CA TYR A 115 -0.64 -4.42 9.15
C TYR A 115 -1.55 -5.12 8.13
N LYS A 116 -2.17 -4.30 7.29
CA LYS A 116 -3.07 -4.76 6.23
C LYS A 116 -2.84 -3.98 4.94
N LEU A 117 -3.20 -4.59 3.82
CA LEU A 117 -3.41 -3.89 2.57
C LEU A 117 -4.90 -3.63 2.42
N ARG A 118 -5.26 -2.40 2.06
CA ARG A 118 -6.63 -2.02 1.74
C ARG A 118 -6.71 -1.54 0.30
N PHE A 119 -7.73 -2.04 -0.37
CA PHE A 119 -8.11 -1.66 -1.73
C PHE A 119 -9.39 -0.83 -1.63
N GLU A 120 -9.27 0.45 -1.98
CA GLU A 120 -10.44 1.32 -2.21
C GLU A 120 -10.74 1.39 -3.68
N THR A 121 -12.01 1.44 -4.03
CA THR A 121 -12.45 1.53 -5.43
C THR A 121 -13.53 2.59 -5.61
N ALA A 122 -13.44 3.29 -6.75
CA ALA A 122 -14.47 4.20 -7.22
C ALA A 122 -14.59 4.09 -8.74
N VAL A 123 -15.81 4.09 -9.24
CA VAL A 123 -16.12 4.26 -10.67
C VAL A 123 -16.84 5.60 -10.79
N GLU A 124 -16.52 6.35 -11.85
CA GLU A 124 -17.15 7.64 -12.12
C GLU A 124 -18.68 7.53 -12.08
N ASP A 125 -19.33 8.43 -11.34
CA ASP A 125 -20.77 8.48 -11.10
C ASP A 125 -21.41 7.20 -10.53
N GLN A 126 -20.61 6.34 -9.89
CA GLN A 126 -21.11 5.13 -9.25
C GLN A 126 -20.69 5.00 -7.78
N LYS A 127 -20.97 3.83 -7.21
CA LYS A 127 -20.83 3.55 -5.78
C LYS A 127 -19.37 3.40 -5.38
N TYR A 128 -18.90 4.29 -4.51
CA TYR A 128 -17.60 4.17 -3.85
C TYR A 128 -17.56 3.03 -2.81
N TYR A 129 -16.45 2.27 -2.78
CA TYR A 129 -16.15 1.28 -1.75
C TYR A 129 -14.84 1.62 -1.02
N ALA A 130 -14.98 2.08 0.24
CA ALA A 130 -13.85 2.39 1.10
C ALA A 130 -13.01 1.15 1.51
N ASN A 131 -13.58 -0.04 1.41
CA ASN A 131 -12.91 -1.30 1.69
C ASN A 131 -13.52 -2.35 0.76
N ASP A 132 -13.09 -2.32 -0.50
CA ASP A 132 -13.51 -3.31 -1.49
C ASP A 132 -12.82 -4.64 -1.23
N ALA A 133 -11.50 -4.63 -1.00
CA ALA A 133 -10.75 -5.78 -0.52
C ALA A 133 -9.78 -5.38 0.60
N GLU A 134 -9.53 -6.29 1.52
CA GLU A 134 -8.55 -6.11 2.60
C GLU A 134 -7.78 -7.41 2.82
N ILE A 135 -6.44 -7.33 2.82
CA ILE A 135 -5.54 -8.47 2.98
C ILE A 135 -4.70 -8.24 4.23
N GLU A 136 -4.77 -9.15 5.19
CA GLU A 136 -3.86 -9.12 6.33
C GLU A 136 -2.45 -9.47 5.86
N LEU A 137 -1.44 -8.70 6.30
CA LEU A 137 -0.04 -8.99 5.99
C LEU A 137 0.48 -10.14 6.84
N LYS A 138 -0.14 -11.31 6.74
CA LYS A 138 0.33 -12.56 7.34
C LYS A 138 0.95 -13.45 6.28
N THR A 139 2.01 -14.17 6.61
CA THR A 139 2.74 -15.02 5.65
C THR A 139 1.81 -15.98 4.90
N GLN A 140 0.84 -16.59 5.60
CA GLN A 140 -0.13 -17.48 4.99
C GLN A 140 -1.18 -16.72 4.15
N ALA A 141 -1.73 -15.62 4.66
CA ALA A 141 -2.78 -14.86 3.97
C ALA A 141 -2.30 -14.21 2.66
N LEU A 142 -1.01 -13.89 2.57
CA LEU A 142 -0.42 -13.26 1.38
C LEU A 142 -0.43 -14.15 0.13
N THR A 143 -0.49 -15.47 0.26
CA THR A 143 -0.56 -16.38 -0.90
C THR A 143 -1.98 -16.80 -1.23
N GLU A 144 -2.95 -16.45 -0.38
CA GLU A 144 -4.35 -16.82 -0.54
C GLU A 144 -5.11 -15.84 -1.45
N LYS A 145 -6.20 -16.33 -2.04
CA LYS A 145 -7.13 -15.50 -2.80
C LYS A 145 -8.01 -14.74 -1.81
N THR A 146 -7.99 -13.42 -1.88
CA THR A 146 -8.90 -12.56 -1.12
C THR A 146 -10.03 -12.08 -2.03
N ASP A 147 -11.28 -12.41 -1.69
CA ASP A 147 -12.44 -11.95 -2.45
C ASP A 147 -12.76 -10.49 -2.12
N GLY A 148 -13.13 -9.73 -3.15
CA GLY A 148 -13.59 -8.35 -2.99
C GLY A 148 -15.07 -8.27 -2.65
N LYS A 149 -15.53 -7.06 -2.34
CA LYS A 149 -16.89 -6.77 -1.86
C LYS A 149 -17.68 -5.89 -2.83
N GLY A 150 -17.02 -5.34 -3.86
CA GLY A 150 -17.58 -4.42 -4.83
C GLY A 150 -17.03 -4.66 -6.24
N TYR A 151 -16.29 -3.68 -6.75
CA TYR A 151 -15.74 -3.72 -8.11
C TYR A 151 -14.60 -4.70 -8.26
N ILE A 152 -13.94 -5.07 -7.18
CA ILE A 152 -12.95 -6.15 -7.18
C ILE A 152 -13.67 -7.47 -7.00
N ARG A 153 -13.41 -8.43 -7.89
CA ARG A 153 -13.85 -9.81 -7.71
C ARG A 153 -12.93 -10.54 -6.73
N TYR A 154 -11.63 -10.48 -6.98
CA TYR A 154 -10.62 -10.99 -6.05
C TYR A 154 -9.24 -10.39 -6.29
N VAL A 155 -8.37 -10.53 -5.29
CA VAL A 155 -6.95 -10.17 -5.32
C VAL A 155 -6.09 -11.38 -4.95
N ARG A 156 -4.91 -11.50 -5.58
CA ARG A 156 -3.84 -12.43 -5.19
C ARG A 156 -2.51 -11.71 -5.17
N LEU A 157 -1.67 -12.06 -4.20
CA LEU A 157 -0.31 -11.55 -4.09
C LEU A 157 0.69 -12.69 -4.23
N ASN A 158 1.82 -12.38 -4.85
CA ASN A 158 2.96 -13.28 -4.90
C ASN A 158 4.23 -12.48 -4.67
N LYS A 159 5.09 -12.94 -3.76
CA LYS A 159 6.43 -12.38 -3.58
C LYS A 159 7.27 -12.69 -4.82
N ILE A 160 8.04 -11.71 -5.30
CA ILE A 160 8.93 -11.82 -6.47
C ILE A 160 10.33 -11.30 -6.17
#